data_AF-A0A6V7HSI3-F1
#
_entry.id   AF-A0A6V7HSI3-F1
#
_cell.length_a   1.000
_cell.length_b   1.000
_cell.length_c   1.000
_cell.angle_alpha   90.00
_cell.angle_beta   90.00
_cell.angle_gamma   90.00
#
_symmetry.space_group_name_H-M   'P 1'
#
loop_
_entity.id
_entity.type
_entity.pdbx_description
1 polymer ?
#
loop_
_entity_poly.entity_id
_entity_poly.type
_entity_poly.pdbx_seq_one_letter_code
_entity_poly.pdbx_strand_id
1 'polypeptide(L)'
;KFSSVTTDDLFRSLQKAYDESEPASPLNLKKIIDPWLNQNGHPRLNVTRNYETGVITITQKDATKSNSTNRWTVPITYATTSQPNFEQTRITHWIEPTTEILEIHEVNKDDWIILNIQSK
;
A
#
# COMPACT_ATOMS: atom_id res chain seq x y z
N LYS A 1 8.83 7.55 -33.53
CA LYS A 1 7.82 6.49 -33.73
C LYS A 1 6.55 6.97 -33.04
N PHE A 2 5.48 7.27 -33.77
CA PHE A 2 4.24 7.80 -33.19
C PHE A 2 3.12 6.80 -33.48
N SER A 3 2.68 6.09 -32.45
CA SER A 3 1.54 5.19 -32.46
C SER A 3 0.72 5.44 -31.21
N SER A 4 -0.57 5.09 -31.24
CA SER A 4 -1.37 5.08 -30.01
C SER A 4 -0.77 4.07 -29.03
N VAL A 5 -0.81 4.40 -27.74
CA VAL A 5 -0.34 3.53 -26.66
C VAL A 5 -1.52 3.15 -25.78
N THR A 6 -1.44 1.95 -25.21
CA THR A 6 -2.42 1.43 -24.26
C THR A 6 -1.91 1.58 -22.84
N THR A 7 -2.82 1.46 -21.88
CA THR A 7 -2.49 1.36 -20.45
C THR A 7 -1.49 0.24 -20.16
N ASP A 8 -1.57 -0.88 -20.89
CA ASP A 8 -0.61 -1.99 -20.76
C ASP A 8 0.79 -1.63 -21.26
N ASP A 9 0.93 -0.75 -22.27
CA ASP A 9 2.24 -0.27 -22.73
C ASP A 9 2.93 0.58 -21.65
N LEU A 10 2.16 1.39 -20.92
CA LEU A 10 2.65 2.18 -19.80
C LEU A 10 3.19 1.27 -18.69
N PHE A 11 2.41 0.30 -18.22
CA PHE A 11 2.83 -0.57 -17.13
C PHE A 11 3.96 -1.52 -17.50
N ARG A 12 4.03 -1.98 -18.76
CA ARG A 12 5.22 -2.71 -19.25
C ARG A 12 6.47 -1.85 -19.17
N SER A 13 6.39 -0.58 -19.52
CA SER A 13 7.53 0.34 -19.45
C SER A 13 7.93 0.64 -18.00
N LEU A 14 6.96 0.84 -17.11
CA LEU A 14 7.21 1.01 -15.67
C LEU A 14 7.81 -0.23 -15.03
N GLN A 15 7.29 -1.42 -15.35
CA GLN A 15 7.82 -2.69 -14.85
C GLN A 15 9.29 -2.87 -15.26
N LYS A 16 9.60 -2.60 -16.52
CA LYS A 16 10.97 -2.69 -17.02
C LYS A 16 11.92 -1.74 -16.26
N ALA A 17 11.52 -0.49 -16.07
CA ALA A 17 12.32 0.48 -15.33
C ALA A 17 12.50 0.07 -13.85
N TYR A 18 11.46 -0.49 -13.24
CA TYR A 18 11.52 -1.00 -11.88
C TYR A 18 12.50 -2.18 -11.77
N ASP A 19 12.38 -3.17 -12.65
CA ASP A 19 13.24 -4.36 -12.69
C ASP A 19 14.73 -3.99 -12.87
N GLU A 20 15.01 -2.93 -13.64
CA GLU A 20 16.37 -2.39 -13.81
C GLU A 20 16.88 -1.68 -12.55
N SER A 21 16.01 -0.99 -11.81
CA SER A 21 16.37 -0.24 -10.59
C SER A 21 16.46 -1.10 -9.32
N GLU A 22 15.60 -2.11 -9.19
CA GLU A 22 15.40 -2.92 -7.97
C GLU A 22 15.40 -4.43 -8.31
N PRO A 23 16.50 -4.96 -8.90
CA PRO A 23 16.54 -6.33 -9.43
C PRO A 23 16.35 -7.41 -8.36
N ALA A 24 16.56 -7.09 -7.08
CA ALA A 24 16.44 -8.00 -5.95
C ALA A 24 15.02 -8.10 -5.38
N SER A 25 14.07 -7.24 -5.80
CA SER A 25 12.72 -7.17 -5.26
C SER A 25 11.70 -7.44 -6.36
N PRO A 26 11.41 -8.70 -6.72
CA PRO A 26 10.48 -9.01 -7.80
C PRO A 26 9.06 -8.56 -7.42
N LEU A 27 8.53 -7.59 -8.15
CA LEU A 27 7.20 -7.01 -7.93
C LEU A 27 6.42 -7.02 -9.23
N ASN A 28 5.16 -7.46 -9.19
CA ASN A 28 4.30 -7.48 -10.38
C ASN A 28 3.39 -6.25 -10.37
N LEU A 29 3.82 -5.17 -11.02
CA LEU A 29 3.09 -3.90 -11.06
C LEU A 29 1.71 -4.05 -11.67
N LYS A 30 1.58 -4.91 -12.69
CA LYS A 30 0.29 -5.14 -13.35
C LYS A 30 -0.74 -5.69 -12.36
N LYS A 31 -0.37 -6.69 -11.56
CA LYS A 31 -1.26 -7.24 -10.52
C LYS A 31 -1.63 -6.21 -9.46
N ILE A 32 -0.71 -5.29 -9.15
CA ILE A 32 -0.98 -4.23 -8.17
C ILE A 32 -1.98 -3.24 -8.74
N ILE A 33 -1.77 -2.75 -9.97
CA ILE A 33 -2.53 -1.63 -10.54
C ILE A 33 -3.85 -2.04 -11.20
N ASP A 34 -3.98 -3.28 -11.68
CA ASP A 34 -5.19 -3.78 -12.34
C ASP A 34 -6.46 -3.54 -11.48
N PRO A 35 -6.48 -3.85 -10.16
CA PRO A 35 -7.61 -3.54 -9.29
C PRO A 35 -7.89 -2.04 -9.12
N TRP A 36 -6.87 -1.18 -9.14
CA TRP A 36 -7.06 0.27 -9.02
C TRP A 36 -7.71 0.89 -10.25
N LEU A 37 -7.50 0.30 -11.42
CA LEU A 37 -8.05 0.79 -12.68
C LEU A 37 -9.42 0.22 -13.01
N ASN A 38 -9.66 -1.04 -12.64
CA ASN A 38 -10.83 -1.78 -13.08
C ASN A 38 -11.91 -1.93 -11.99
N GLN A 39 -11.58 -1.72 -10.70
CA GLN A 39 -12.58 -1.77 -9.63
C GLN A 39 -13.10 -0.37 -9.32
N ASN A 40 -14.42 -0.22 -9.30
CA ASN A 40 -15.05 1.01 -8.82
C ASN A 40 -14.87 1.12 -7.30
N GLY A 41 -14.20 2.19 -6.86
CA GLY A 41 -13.98 2.48 -5.44
C GLY A 41 -12.49 2.69 -5.13
N HIS A 42 -12.15 2.66 -3.85
CA HIS A 42 -10.77 2.71 -3.36
C HIS A 42 -10.70 2.10 -1.95
N PRO A 43 -9.52 1.62 -1.51
CA PRO A 43 -9.38 1.06 -0.18
C PRO A 43 -9.47 2.15 0.90
N ARG A 44 -10.25 1.88 1.94
CA ARG A 44 -10.16 2.57 3.23
C ARG A 44 -9.49 1.64 4.21
N LEU A 45 -8.39 2.10 4.78
CA LEU A 45 -7.67 1.38 5.81
C LEU A 45 -8.23 1.77 7.19
N ASN A 46 -8.57 0.76 7.98
CA ASN A 46 -8.85 0.92 9.39
C ASN A 46 -7.61 0.51 10.17
N VAL A 47 -7.06 1.42 10.96
CA VAL A 47 -5.86 1.20 11.76
C VAL A 47 -6.27 1.26 13.23
N THR A 48 -6.06 0.15 13.94
CA THR A 48 -6.31 0.04 15.37
C THR A 48 -4.99 -0.20 16.07
N ARG A 49 -4.74 0.53 17.16
CA ARG A 49 -3.52 0.38 17.96
C ARG A 49 -3.87 -0.03 19.38
N ASN A 50 -3.21 -1.07 19.85
CA ASN A 50 -3.26 -1.47 21.25
C ASN A 50 -2.08 -0.82 21.99
N TYR A 51 -2.35 0.13 22.88
CA TYR A 51 -1.30 0.82 23.67
C TYR A 51 -0.79 0.02 24.87
N GLU A 52 -1.45 -1.08 25.24
CA GLU A 52 -0.95 -2.00 26.27
C GLU A 52 0.14 -2.91 25.70
N THR A 53 -0.10 -3.48 24.52
CA THR A 53 0.81 -4.43 23.86
C THR A 53 1.75 -3.79 22.82
N GLY A 54 1.39 -2.61 22.30
CA GLY A 54 2.10 -1.95 21.20
C GLY A 54 1.68 -2.42 19.80
N VAL A 55 0.84 -3.46 19.69
CA VAL A 55 0.45 -4.06 18.41
C VAL A 55 -0.47 -3.13 17.62
N ILE A 56 -0.18 -2.98 16.33
CA ILE A 56 -0.99 -2.23 15.39
C ILE A 56 -1.63 -3.18 14.39
N THR A 57 -2.94 -3.09 14.26
CA THR A 57 -3.77 -3.94 13.43
C THR A 57 -4.38 -3.11 12.30
N ILE A 58 -4.13 -3.50 11.05
CA ILE A 58 -4.63 -2.79 9.87
C ILE A 58 -5.54 -3.72 9.07
N THR A 59 -6.71 -3.21 8.70
CA THR A 59 -7.66 -3.91 7.82
C THR A 59 -8.10 -3.01 6.68
N GLN A 60 -8.43 -3.59 5.53
CA GLN A 60 -8.91 -2.84 4.36
C GLN A 60 -10.40 -3.10 4.07
N LYS A 61 -11.12 -2.12 3.57
CA LYS A 61 -12.47 -2.28 3.02
C LYS A 61 -12.71 -1.27 1.91
N ASP A 62 -13.66 -1.55 1.02
CA ASP A 62 -14.09 -0.58 0.02
C ASP A 62 -14.68 0.67 0.72
N ALA A 63 -14.16 1.84 0.38
CA ALA A 63 -14.61 3.12 0.92
C ALA A 63 -16.02 3.50 0.44
N THR A 64 -16.39 3.07 -0.77
CA THR A 64 -17.60 3.52 -1.49
C THR A 64 -18.82 2.63 -1.23
N LYS A 65 -18.61 1.33 -0.96
CA LYS A 65 -19.69 0.34 -0.79
C LYS A 65 -19.38 -0.59 0.37
N SER A 66 -20.23 -0.59 1.40
CA SER A 66 -20.03 -1.40 2.61
C SER A 66 -20.05 -2.91 2.36
N ASN A 67 -20.81 -3.37 1.37
CA ASN A 67 -21.01 -4.80 1.06
C ASN A 67 -20.15 -5.26 -0.13
N SER A 68 -19.19 -4.44 -0.56
CA SER A 68 -18.27 -4.77 -1.64
C SER A 68 -17.20 -5.73 -1.15
N THR A 69 -16.84 -6.70 -2.00
CA THR A 69 -15.71 -7.61 -1.80
C THR A 69 -14.43 -7.09 -2.48
N ASN A 70 -14.47 -5.88 -3.05
CA ASN A 70 -13.30 -5.27 -3.69
C ASN A 70 -12.17 -5.11 -2.67
N ARG A 71 -11.00 -5.58 -3.07
CA ARG A 71 -9.74 -5.42 -2.33
C ARG A 71 -8.63 -5.02 -3.26
N TRP A 72 -7.61 -4.39 -2.69
CA TRP A 72 -6.48 -3.85 -3.43
C TRP A 72 -5.18 -4.35 -2.80
N THR A 73 -4.14 -4.37 -3.62
CA THR A 73 -2.77 -4.43 -3.10
C THR A 73 -2.40 -3.00 -2.71
N VAL A 74 -2.19 -2.75 -1.41
CA VAL A 74 -1.96 -1.40 -0.86
C VAL A 74 -0.56 -1.31 -0.28
N PRO A 75 0.32 -0.42 -0.79
CA PRO A 75 1.59 -0.16 -0.17
C PRO A 75 1.38 0.65 1.11
N ILE A 76 2.05 0.24 2.19
CA ILE A 76 1.99 0.92 3.48
C ILE A 76 3.31 1.65 3.73
N THR A 77 3.17 2.94 4.00
CA THR A 77 4.20 3.81 4.55
C THR A 77 3.66 4.37 5.86
N TYR A 78 4.53 4.54 6.86
CA TYR A 78 4.14 5.15 8.13
C TYR A 78 5.30 5.88 8.79
N ALA A 79 4.96 6.91 9.56
CA ALA A 79 5.86 7.62 10.47
C ALA A 79 5.43 7.36 11.91
N THR A 80 6.37 7.45 12.84
CA THR A 80 6.14 7.29 14.28
C THR A 80 6.68 8.50 15.06
N THR A 81 6.37 8.62 16.35
CA THR A 81 6.98 9.65 17.21
C THR A 81 8.50 9.55 17.21
N SER A 82 9.03 8.34 17.36
CA SER A 82 10.48 8.10 17.41
C SER A 82 11.17 8.27 16.06
N GLN A 83 10.44 8.11 14.96
CA GLN A 83 10.93 8.31 13.59
C GLN A 83 9.93 9.18 12.80
N PRO A 84 9.86 10.50 13.08
CA PRO A 84 8.88 11.40 12.49
C PRO A 84 9.33 11.87 11.10
N ASN A 85 9.81 10.94 10.28
CA ASN A 85 10.27 11.24 8.92
C ASN A 85 9.12 11.08 7.92
N PHE A 86 8.50 12.21 7.58
CA PHE A 86 7.44 12.27 6.58
C PHE A 86 7.95 12.50 5.14
N GLU A 87 9.27 12.49 4.91
CA GLU A 87 9.86 12.62 3.58
C GLU A 87 10.19 11.25 2.95
N GLN A 88 10.31 10.20 3.77
CA GLN A 88 10.64 8.87 3.30
C GLN A 88 9.38 8.11 2.86
N THR A 89 9.19 7.97 1.55
CA THR A 89 8.08 7.22 0.94
C THR A 89 8.39 5.74 0.71
N ARG A 90 9.46 5.22 1.34
CA ARG A 90 9.84 3.81 1.20
C ARG A 90 8.76 2.92 1.80
N ILE A 91 8.25 2.00 0.98
CA ILE A 91 7.24 1.03 1.37
C ILE A 91 7.85 0.06 2.37
N THR A 92 7.21 -0.09 3.53
CA THR A 92 7.65 -1.03 4.57
C THR A 92 6.83 -2.31 4.55
N HIS A 93 5.53 -2.21 4.23
CA HIS A 93 4.61 -3.33 4.19
C HIS A 93 3.69 -3.26 2.99
N TRP A 94 3.16 -4.40 2.59
CA TRP A 94 2.10 -4.52 1.60
C TRP A 94 0.89 -5.20 2.25
N ILE A 95 -0.30 -4.67 2.01
CA ILE A 95 -1.54 -5.39 2.28
C ILE A 95 -1.98 -6.02 0.97
N GLU A 96 -1.98 -7.35 0.89
CA GLU A 96 -2.49 -8.07 -0.27
C GLU A 96 -4.03 -8.16 -0.23
N PRO A 97 -4.70 -8.42 -1.38
CA PRO A 97 -6.15 -8.59 -1.40
C PRO A 97 -6.66 -9.73 -0.49
N THR A 98 -5.83 -10.75 -0.27
CA THR A 98 -6.09 -11.90 0.60
C THR A 98 -5.76 -11.62 2.07
N THR A 99 -5.05 -10.53 2.38
CA THR A 99 -4.72 -10.16 3.75
C THR A 99 -5.98 -9.64 4.45
N GLU A 100 -6.51 -10.42 5.39
CA GLU A 100 -7.63 -9.98 6.23
C GLU A 100 -7.19 -8.93 7.24
N ILE A 101 -6.06 -9.21 7.89
CA ILE A 101 -5.46 -8.40 8.95
C ILE A 101 -3.95 -8.35 8.71
N LEU A 102 -3.38 -7.14 8.67
CA LEU A 102 -1.95 -6.91 8.77
C LEU A 102 -1.64 -6.48 10.21
N GLU A 103 -0.65 -7.12 10.84
CA GLU A 103 -0.15 -6.72 12.15
C GLU A 103 1.27 -6.18 12.07
N ILE A 104 1.53 -5.08 12.77
CA ILE A 104 2.83 -4.43 12.90
C ILE A 104 3.20 -4.44 14.38
N HIS A 105 4.39 -4.96 14.70
CA HIS A 105 4.84 -5.24 16.07
C HIS A 105 6.07 -4.43 16.47
N GLU A 106 6.72 -3.78 15.51
CA GLU A 106 8.00 -3.08 15.67
C GLU A 106 7.88 -1.62 16.15
N VAL A 107 6.66 -1.13 16.38
CA VAL A 107 6.43 0.25 16.84
C VAL A 107 6.34 0.27 18.37
N ASN A 108 7.17 1.10 19.02
CA ASN A 108 7.12 1.28 20.47
C ASN A 108 5.73 1.72 20.90
N LYS A 109 5.13 1.05 21.91
CA LYS A 109 3.77 1.30 22.40
C LYS A 109 3.45 2.76 22.73
N ASP A 110 4.43 3.55 23.16
CA ASP A 110 4.23 4.96 23.55
C ASP A 110 4.29 5.94 22.36
N ASP A 111 4.64 5.45 21.15
CA ASP A 111 4.63 6.27 19.95
C ASP A 111 3.22 6.51 19.39
N TRP A 112 3.00 7.58 18.64
CA TRP A 112 1.89 7.63 17.69
C TRP A 112 2.31 6.96 16.37
N ILE A 113 1.34 6.65 15.51
CA ILE A 113 1.59 6.21 14.14
C ILE A 113 0.74 7.02 13.16
N ILE A 114 1.33 7.49 12.07
CA ILE A 114 0.64 8.12 10.95
C ILE A 114 0.96 7.33 9.69
N LEU A 115 -0.06 6.76 9.06
CA LEU A 115 0.05 6.01 7.81
C LEU A 115 -0.15 6.92 6.61
N ASN A 116 0.24 6.43 5.43
CA ASN A 116 0.11 7.10 4.14
C ASN A 116 0.86 8.44 4.16
N ILE A 117 2.17 8.36 4.41
CA ILE A 117 3.06 9.51 4.43
C ILE A 117 2.90 10.28 3.11
N GLN A 118 2.68 11.60 3.20
CA GLN A 118 2.46 12.54 2.09
C GLN A 118 1.17 12.36 1.27
N SER A 119 0.28 11.43 1.62
CA SER A 119 -0.93 11.15 0.84
C SER A 119 -0.66 10.94 -0.66
N LYS A 120 0.48 10.29 -0.98
CA LYS A 120 0.94 10.05 -2.36
C LYS A 120 0.56 8.68 -2.89
#